data_AF-A0A3B0Z1S8-F1
#
_entry.id   AF-A0A3B0Z1S8-F1
#
_cell.length_a   1.000
_cell.length_b   1.000
_cell.length_c   1.000
_cell.angle_alpha   90.00
_cell.angle_beta   90.00
_cell.angle_gamma   90.00
#
_symmetry.space_group_name_H-M   'P 1'
#
loop_
_entity.id
_entity.type
_entity.pdbx_description
1 polymer ?
#
loop_
_entity_poly.entity_id
_entity_poly.type
_entity_poly.pdbx_seq_one_letter_code
_entity_poly.pdbx_strand_id
1 'polypeptide(L)'
;MKFESQRVAKPYFIVAIVLFTGQVLFGLLMGMQYINGDFLFPEIPFNVARMVHTNLLIIWLLFGFMGASYYLVPEESDVELHSPWLAKVMLWVFTGTGVATILGYLMVPYARLAELTHN
;
A
#
# COMPACT_ATOMS: atom_id res chain seq x y z
N MET A 1 -18.07 -15.21 11.95
CA MET A 1 -17.58 -14.12 12.81
C MET A 1 -18.23 -14.31 14.15
N LYS A 2 -17.42 -14.47 15.20
CA LYS A 2 -17.87 -14.63 16.58
C LYS A 2 -18.26 -13.28 17.19
N PHE A 3 -17.56 -12.22 16.79
CA PHE A 3 -17.79 -10.83 17.22
C PHE A 3 -18.14 -9.95 16.01
N GLU A 4 -19.04 -8.98 16.18
CA GLU A 4 -19.48 -8.12 15.07
C GLU A 4 -18.36 -7.18 14.61
N SER A 5 -17.51 -6.72 15.53
CA SER A 5 -16.39 -5.83 15.23
C SER A 5 -15.33 -6.45 14.32
N GLN A 6 -15.23 -7.78 14.21
CA GLN A 6 -14.32 -8.46 13.26
C GLN A 6 -14.55 -8.02 11.81
N ARG A 7 -15.75 -7.53 11.48
CA ARG A 7 -16.10 -7.01 10.16
C ARG A 7 -15.22 -5.86 9.69
N VAL A 8 -14.59 -5.12 10.60
CA VAL A 8 -13.68 -4.02 10.23
C VAL A 8 -12.42 -4.52 9.52
N ALA A 9 -12.06 -5.81 9.64
CA ALA A 9 -10.93 -6.39 8.93
C ALA A 9 -11.15 -6.48 7.41
N LYS A 10 -12.39 -6.65 6.96
CA LYS A 10 -12.73 -6.85 5.53
C LYS A 10 -12.16 -5.75 4.60
N PRO A 11 -12.40 -4.44 4.85
CA PRO A 11 -11.86 -3.40 3.98
C PRO A 11 -10.33 -3.35 3.96
N TYR A 12 -9.65 -3.70 5.07
CA TYR A 12 -8.18 -3.79 5.08
C TYR A 12 -7.68 -4.86 4.11
N PHE A 13 -8.29 -6.04 4.11
CA PHE A 13 -7.93 -7.10 3.17
C PHE A 13 -8.24 -6.74 1.72
N ILE A 14 -9.36 -6.06 1.46
CA ILE A 14 -9.70 -5.59 0.11
C ILE A 14 -8.63 -4.61 -0.40
N VAL A 15 -8.26 -3.61 0.41
CA VAL A 15 -7.22 -2.65 0.05
C VAL A 15 -5.87 -3.36 -0.15
N ALA A 16 -5.50 -4.28 0.73
CA ALA A 16 -4.27 -5.07 0.58
C ALA A 16 -4.21 -5.80 -0.76
N ILE A 17 -5.30 -6.46 -1.18
CA ILE A 17 -5.37 -7.18 -2.46
C ILE A 17 -5.22 -6.22 -3.64
N VAL A 18 -5.89 -5.06 -3.61
CA VAL A 18 -5.77 -4.04 -4.66
C VAL A 18 -4.32 -3.53 -4.78
N LEU A 19 -3.68 -3.21 -3.64
CA LEU A 19 -2.29 -2.76 -3.62
C LEU A 19 -1.32 -3.87 -4.07
N PHE A 20 -1.59 -5.13 -3.71
CA PHE A 20 -0.83 -6.28 -4.17
C PHE A 20 -0.91 -6.44 -5.69
N THR A 21 -2.09 -6.27 -6.29
CA THR A 21 -2.24 -6.24 -7.75
C THR A 21 -1.37 -5.15 -8.37
N GLY A 22 -1.40 -3.93 -7.83
CA GLY A 22 -0.53 -2.84 -8.26
C GLY A 22 0.97 -3.21 -8.18
N GLN A 23 1.41 -3.77 -7.06
CA GLN A 23 2.78 -4.23 -6.86
C GLN A 23 3.19 -5.23 -7.96
N VAL A 24 2.36 -6.23 -8.24
CA VAL A 24 2.65 -7.24 -9.29
C VAL A 24 2.79 -6.58 -10.66
N LEU A 25 1.91 -5.64 -11.02
CA LEU A 25 1.98 -4.92 -12.29
C LEU A 25 3.29 -4.14 -12.45
N PHE A 26 3.73 -3.41 -11.42
CA PHE A 26 5.03 -2.72 -11.45
C PHE A 26 6.22 -3.69 -11.47
N GLY A 27 6.07 -4.89 -10.89
CA GLY A 27 7.07 -5.95 -10.99
C GLY A 27 7.22 -6.48 -12.42
N LEU A 28 6.10 -6.71 -13.10
CA LEU A 28 6.08 -7.10 -14.52
C LEU A 28 6.63 -6.00 -15.42
N LEU A 29 6.30 -4.74 -15.14
CA LEU A 29 6.85 -3.57 -15.84
C LEU A 29 8.37 -3.56 -15.76
N MET A 30 8.95 -3.68 -14.56
CA MET A 30 10.39 -3.76 -14.40
C MET A 30 11.00 -4.99 -15.10
N GLY A 31 10.33 -6.15 -15.03
CA GLY A 31 10.75 -7.34 -15.76
C GLY A 31 10.84 -7.10 -17.27
N MET A 32 9.92 -6.31 -17.83
CA MET A 32 9.97 -5.89 -19.23
C MET A 32 11.14 -4.93 -19.48
N GLN A 33 11.41 -4.00 -18.57
CA GLN A 33 12.56 -3.08 -18.66
C GLN A 33 13.91 -3.80 -18.63
N TYR A 34 14.02 -4.97 -17.98
CA TYR A 34 15.23 -5.80 -18.05
C TYR A 34 15.49 -6.40 -19.44
N ILE A 35 14.43 -6.63 -20.23
CA ILE A 35 14.53 -7.18 -21.59
C ILE A 35 14.66 -6.04 -22.63
N ASN A 36 13.92 -4.95 -22.41
CA ASN A 36 13.91 -3.74 -23.24
C ASN A 36 14.11 -2.50 -22.36
N GLY A 37 15.36 -2.01 -22.28
CA GLY A 37 15.76 -0.93 -21.37
C GLY A 37 15.05 0.42 -21.58
N ASP A 38 14.57 0.70 -22.80
CA ASP A 38 13.91 1.96 -23.14
C ASP A 38 12.38 1.90 -22.95
N PHE A 39 11.84 0.76 -22.50
CA PHE A 39 10.40 0.60 -22.30
C PHE A 39 9.87 1.55 -21.21
N LEU A 40 8.94 2.44 -21.60
CA LEU A 40 8.36 3.52 -20.78
C LEU A 40 9.36 4.58 -20.31
N PHE A 41 10.54 4.67 -20.92
CA PHE A 41 11.44 5.78 -20.69
C PHE A 41 11.10 6.94 -21.65
N PRO A 42 11.06 8.22 -21.18
CA PRO A 42 11.43 8.72 -19.85
C PRO A 42 10.29 8.81 -18.82
N GLU A 43 9.07 8.42 -19.16
CA GLU A 43 7.87 8.65 -18.34
C GLU A 43 7.88 7.88 -17.01
N ILE A 44 8.30 6.62 -17.02
CA ILE A 44 8.45 5.78 -15.82
C ILE A 44 9.83 5.12 -15.84
N PRO A 45 10.87 5.81 -15.33
CA PRO A 45 12.20 5.26 -15.19
C PRO A 45 12.22 4.03 -14.26
N PHE A 46 13.15 3.11 -14.49
CA PHE A 46 13.25 1.86 -13.73
C PHE A 46 13.33 2.07 -12.20
N ASN A 47 14.07 3.08 -11.73
CA ASN A 47 14.17 3.38 -10.31
C ASN A 47 12.83 3.85 -9.71
N VAL A 48 12.02 4.60 -10.47
CA VAL A 48 10.66 4.99 -10.06
C VAL A 48 9.76 3.75 -9.97
N ALA A 49 9.77 2.91 -11.00
CA ALA A 49 9.01 1.64 -10.98
C ALA A 49 9.42 0.74 -9.80
N ARG A 50 10.72 0.69 -9.48
CA ARG A 50 11.25 -0.06 -8.33
C ARG A 50 10.75 0.48 -7.01
N MET A 51 10.81 1.79 -6.80
CA MET A 51 10.30 2.42 -5.56
C MET A 51 8.82 2.14 -5.37
N VAL A 52 8.02 2.25 -6.43
CA VAL A 52 6.59 1.94 -6.39
C VAL A 52 6.37 0.46 -6.03
N HIS A 53 7.07 -0.46 -6.70
CA HIS A 53 6.95 -1.91 -6.43
C HIS A 53 7.28 -2.26 -4.97
N THR A 54 8.45 -1.85 -4.47
CA THR A 54 8.91 -2.24 -3.12
C THR A 54 8.13 -1.55 -2.01
N ASN A 55 7.67 -0.31 -2.22
CA ASN A 55 6.87 0.38 -1.22
C ASN A 55 5.44 -0.15 -1.19
N LEU A 56 4.86 -0.49 -2.35
CA LEU A 56 3.58 -1.21 -2.38
C LEU A 56 3.67 -2.54 -1.63
N LEU A 57 4.77 -3.30 -1.79
CA LEU A 57 5.03 -4.55 -1.04
C LEU A 57 4.88 -4.34 0.46
N ILE A 58 5.58 -3.35 1.01
CA ILE A 58 5.56 -3.06 2.45
C ILE A 58 4.16 -2.63 2.89
N ILE A 59 3.53 -1.71 2.15
CA ILE A 59 2.25 -1.14 2.55
C ILE A 59 1.13 -2.20 2.52
N TRP A 60 1.04 -3.01 1.47
CA TRP A 60 -0.04 -4.01 1.38
C TRP A 60 0.11 -5.09 2.47
N LEU A 61 1.35 -5.47 2.83
CA LEU A 61 1.61 -6.37 3.95
C LEU A 61 1.16 -5.76 5.28
N LEU A 62 1.41 -4.47 5.51
CA LEU A 62 0.94 -3.77 6.70
C LEU A 62 -0.60 -3.75 6.78
N PHE A 63 -1.30 -3.52 5.66
CA PHE A 63 -2.77 -3.68 5.61
C PHE A 63 -3.20 -5.11 5.94
N GLY A 64 -2.48 -6.11 5.45
CA GLY A 64 -2.70 -7.53 5.78
C GLY A 64 -2.54 -7.81 7.27
N PHE A 65 -1.47 -7.32 7.89
CA PHE A 65 -1.21 -7.47 9.32
C PHE A 65 -2.28 -6.78 10.17
N MET A 66 -2.63 -5.53 9.84
CA MET A 66 -3.71 -4.82 10.54
C MET A 66 -5.06 -5.54 10.39
N GLY A 67 -5.41 -5.97 9.17
CA GLY A 67 -6.62 -6.74 8.90
C GLY A 67 -6.67 -8.05 9.70
N ALA A 68 -5.56 -8.79 9.74
CA ALA A 68 -5.44 -10.00 10.54
C ALA A 68 -5.62 -9.70 12.03
N SER A 69 -4.95 -8.67 12.56
CA SER A 69 -5.11 -8.24 13.96
C SER A 69 -6.55 -7.85 14.29
N TYR A 70 -7.23 -7.08 13.43
CA TYR A 70 -8.63 -6.70 13.64
C TYR A 70 -9.60 -7.88 13.60
N TYR A 71 -9.23 -8.99 12.95
CA TYR A 71 -10.02 -10.21 12.94
C TYR A 71 -9.71 -11.08 14.17
N LEU A 72 -8.44 -11.36 14.45
CA LEU A 72 -8.02 -12.33 15.47
C LEU A 72 -8.12 -11.77 16.90
N VAL A 73 -7.79 -10.49 17.12
CA VAL A 73 -7.69 -9.94 18.49
C VAL A 73 -9.02 -9.99 19.24
N PRO A 74 -10.18 -9.61 18.64
CA PRO A 74 -11.47 -9.78 19.30
C PRO A 74 -11.79 -11.24 19.64
N GLU A 75 -11.39 -12.17 18.76
CA GLU A 75 -11.64 -13.61 18.94
C GLU A 75 -10.84 -14.19 20.10
N GLU A 76 -9.54 -13.87 20.15
CA GLU A 76 -8.62 -14.34 21.21
C GLU A 76 -8.84 -13.64 22.55
N SER A 77 -9.29 -12.38 22.53
CA SER A 77 -9.57 -11.61 23.75
C SER A 77 -10.98 -11.87 24.29
N ASP A 78 -11.80 -12.64 23.57
CA ASP A 78 -13.20 -12.93 23.85
C ASP A 78 -14.05 -11.68 24.17
N VAL A 79 -13.75 -10.57 23.49
CA VAL A 79 -14.43 -9.28 23.66
C VAL A 79 -14.46 -8.51 22.35
N GLU A 80 -15.46 -7.65 22.18
CA GLU A 80 -15.54 -6.74 21.04
C GLU A 80 -14.32 -5.80 20.98
N LEU A 81 -13.92 -5.40 19.77
CA LEU A 81 -12.89 -4.40 19.56
C LEU A 81 -13.27 -3.09 20.24
N HIS A 82 -12.35 -2.52 21.01
CA HIS A 82 -12.56 -1.29 21.77
C HIS A 82 -13.15 -0.12 20.97
N SER A 83 -12.72 0.09 19.72
CA SER A 83 -13.29 1.13 18.86
C SER A 83 -13.28 0.72 17.38
N PRO A 84 -14.41 0.22 16.85
CA PRO A 84 -14.57 -0.03 15.42
C PRO A 84 -14.50 1.24 14.57
N TRP A 85 -14.85 2.39 15.15
CA TRP A 85 -14.75 3.69 14.49
C TRP A 85 -13.28 4.07 14.23
N LEU A 86 -12.40 3.89 15.23
CA LEU A 86 -10.98 4.18 15.07
C LEU A 86 -10.33 3.33 13.97
N ALA A 87 -10.71 2.06 13.86
CA ALA A 87 -10.26 1.20 12.74
C ALA A 87 -10.66 1.79 11.38
N LYS A 88 -11.88 2.31 11.22
CA LYS A 88 -12.30 2.94 9.95
C LYS A 88 -11.52 4.22 9.66
N VAL A 89 -11.24 5.04 10.66
CA VAL A 89 -10.42 6.26 10.48
C VAL A 89 -9.00 5.89 10.06
N MET A 90 -8.38 4.94 10.76
CA MET A 90 -7.02 4.49 10.46
C MET A 90 -6.91 3.90 9.05
N LEU A 91 -7.90 3.13 8.60
CA LEU A 91 -8.00 2.65 7.22
C LEU A 91 -7.88 3.81 6.23
N TRP A 92 -8.74 4.83 6.35
CA TRP A 92 -8.76 5.93 5.37
C TRP A 92 -7.53 6.82 5.43
N VAL A 93 -7.01 7.10 6.62
CA VAL A 93 -5.75 7.86 6.78
C VAL A 93 -4.60 7.10 6.12
N PHE A 94 -4.47 5.80 6.41
CA PHE A 94 -3.36 5.01 5.89
C PHE A 94 -3.49 4.79 4.38
N THR A 95 -4.69 4.56 3.86
CA THR A 95 -4.94 4.48 2.41
C THR A 95 -4.64 5.81 1.73
N GLY A 96 -5.09 6.93 2.29
CA GLY A 96 -4.84 8.27 1.76
C GLY A 96 -3.35 8.59 1.68
N THR A 97 -2.61 8.36 2.76
CA THR A 97 -1.14 8.56 2.80
C THR A 97 -0.43 7.63 1.81
N GLY A 98 -0.84 6.37 1.70
CA GLY A 98 -0.28 5.41 0.74
C GLY A 98 -0.47 5.87 -0.70
N VAL A 99 -1.69 6.27 -1.07
CA VAL A 99 -2.00 6.77 -2.43
C VAL A 99 -1.22 8.04 -2.73
N ALA A 100 -1.18 9.01 -1.81
CA ALA A 100 -0.43 10.24 -1.97
C ALA A 100 1.07 9.99 -2.20
N THR A 101 1.64 9.02 -1.47
CA THR A 101 3.06 8.64 -1.61
C THR A 101 3.36 8.05 -2.99
N ILE A 102 2.52 7.13 -3.47
CA ILE A 102 2.69 6.53 -4.81
C ILE A 102 2.51 7.57 -5.92
N LEU A 103 1.53 8.46 -5.80
CA LEU A 103 1.35 9.57 -6.74
C LEU A 103 2.56 10.51 -6.73
N GLY A 104 3.13 10.80 -5.56
CA GLY A 104 4.36 11.57 -5.43
C GLY A 104 5.52 10.97 -6.23
N TYR A 105 5.72 9.66 -6.15
CA TYR A 105 6.75 8.96 -6.94
C TYR A 105 6.52 9.05 -8.45
N LEU A 106 5.27 9.00 -8.90
CA LEU A 106 4.93 8.96 -10.33
C LEU A 106 4.81 10.35 -10.96
N MET A 107 4.48 11.38 -10.18
CA MET A 107 4.19 12.73 -10.70
C MET A 107 5.34 13.71 -10.54
N VAL A 108 6.26 13.48 -9.60
CA VAL A 108 7.37 14.39 -9.32
C VAL A 108 8.70 13.69 -9.64
N PRO A 109 9.48 14.19 -10.62
CA PRO A 109 10.81 13.67 -10.88
C PRO A 109 11.66 13.74 -9.61
N TYR A 110 12.36 12.66 -9.28
CA TYR A 110 13.18 12.58 -8.06
C TYR A 110 14.15 13.75 -7.92
N ALA A 111 14.78 14.19 -9.02
CA ALA A 111 15.69 15.35 -9.01
C ALA A 111 15.01 16.64 -8.52
N ARG A 112 13.75 16.86 -8.93
CA ARG A 112 12.97 18.03 -8.51
C ARG A 112 12.47 17.89 -7.08
N LEU A 113 12.15 16.68 -6.65
CA LEU A 113 11.80 16.41 -5.25
C LEU A 113 13.01 16.69 -4.33
N ALA A 114 14.20 16.18 -4.67
CA ALA A 114 15.42 16.41 -3.91
C ALA A 114 15.76 17.91 -3.77
N GLU A 115 15.64 18.66 -4.87
CA GLU A 115 15.80 20.12 -4.87
C GLU A 115 14.80 20.82 -3.93
N LEU A 116 13.52 20.43 -3.97
CA LEU A 116 12.46 21.00 -3.13
C LEU A 116 12.61 20.64 -1.65
N THR A 117 13.17 19.46 -1.34
CA THR A 117 13.36 18.99 0.04
C THR A 117 14.74 19.31 0.61
N HIS A 118 15.60 19.98 -0.15
CA HIS A 118 17.00 20.25 0.20
C HIS A 118 17.80 18.98 0.60
N ASN A 119 17.60 17.90 -0.15
CA ASN A 119 18.29 16.62 0.04
C ASN A 119 19.29 16.35 -1.09
#